data_AF-A0AAX1MZW0-F1
#
_entry.id   AF-A0AAX1MZW0-F1
#
_cell.length_a   1.000
_cell.length_b   1.000
_cell.length_c   1.000
_cell.angle_alpha   90.00
_cell.angle_beta   90.00
_cell.angle_gamma   90.00
#
_symmetry.space_group_name_H-M   'P 1'
#
loop_
_entity.id
_entity.type
_entity.pdbx_description
1 polymer ?
#
loop_
_entity_poly.entity_id
_entity_poly.type
_entity_poly.pdbx_seq_one_letter_code
_entity_poly.pdbx_strand_id
1 'polypeptide(L)'
;MLNNLIDLTKKVQTDLLIYQQQYDKIKEKADEIKGEVQSELSLKINDQILQSEINALEELNQLEKGSNEFIDKLTNLNKNILDFTEDANNVIIASLKDSAVQKINDSNLIKDENKIPITERAVRDLENLQASLEILIRDNKQKWNEMNLSSKKNVKETGEKIETFVSKAGDFTEDLSNKLIY
;
A
#
# COMPACT_ATOMS: atom_id res chain seq x y z
N MET A 1 -84.91 28.12 -24.67
CA MET A 1 -83.64 27.76 -25.37
C MET A 1 -82.44 28.51 -24.82
N LEU A 2 -82.45 29.85 -24.77
CA LEU A 2 -81.30 30.65 -24.32
C LEU A 2 -80.86 30.34 -22.88
N ASN A 3 -81.79 30.23 -21.93
CA ASN A 3 -81.48 29.92 -20.53
C ASN A 3 -80.83 28.53 -20.35
N ASN A 4 -81.28 27.51 -21.09
CA ASN A 4 -80.67 26.17 -21.06
C ASN A 4 -79.24 26.17 -21.62
N LEU A 5 -78.95 26.98 -22.64
CA LEU A 5 -77.61 27.17 -23.18
C LEU A 5 -76.69 27.88 -22.18
N ILE A 6 -77.20 28.90 -21.47
CA ILE A 6 -76.46 29.60 -20.42
C ILE A 6 -76.13 28.67 -19.26
N ASP A 7 -77.10 27.87 -18.80
CA ASP A 7 -76.88 26.92 -17.69
C ASP A 7 -75.93 25.78 -18.09
N LEU A 8 -76.04 25.27 -19.32
CA LEU A 8 -75.10 24.29 -19.85
C LEU A 8 -73.67 24.86 -19.90
N THR A 9 -73.52 26.09 -20.38
CA THR A 9 -72.21 26.76 -20.48
C THR A 9 -71.58 26.99 -19.10
N LYS A 10 -72.38 27.43 -18.11
CA LYS A 10 -71.92 27.57 -16.71
C LYS A 10 -71.49 26.23 -16.12
N LYS A 11 -72.23 25.15 -16.40
CA LYS A 11 -71.90 23.81 -15.93
C LYS A 11 -70.58 23.32 -16.53
N VAL A 12 -70.40 23.47 -17.84
CA VAL A 12 -69.14 23.15 -18.53
C VAL A 12 -67.96 23.96 -17.98
N GLN A 13 -68.14 25.27 -17.72
CA GLN A 13 -67.10 26.10 -17.11
C GLN A 13 -66.75 25.65 -15.68
N THR A 14 -67.73 25.22 -14.90
CA THR A 14 -67.53 24.71 -13.54
C THR A 14 -66.76 23.38 -13.58
N ASP A 15 -67.15 22.47 -14.47
CA ASP A 15 -66.50 21.18 -14.64
C ASP A 15 -65.05 21.35 -15.11
N LEU A 16 -64.79 22.26 -16.05
CA LEU A 16 -63.43 22.61 -16.48
C LEU A 16 -62.56 23.11 -15.31
N LEU A 17 -63.12 23.96 -14.45
CA LEU A 17 -62.42 24.49 -13.27
C LEU A 17 -62.08 23.38 -12.26
N ILE A 18 -63.00 22.44 -12.06
CA ILE A 18 -62.77 21.27 -11.19
C ILE A 18 -61.67 20.39 -11.76
N TYR A 19 -61.68 20.11 -13.06
CA TYR A 19 -60.61 19.33 -13.71
C TYR A 19 -59.26 20.02 -13.58
N GLN A 20 -59.21 21.35 -13.70
CA GLN A 20 -57.99 22.11 -13.58
C GLN A 20 -57.42 22.05 -12.14
N GLN A 21 -58.28 22.17 -11.12
CA GLN A 21 -57.88 22.00 -9.72
C GLN A 21 -57.42 20.56 -9.40
N GLN A 22 -58.05 19.54 -10.01
CA GLN A 22 -57.61 18.15 -9.86
C GLN A 22 -56.25 17.93 -10.52
N TYR A 23 -56.04 18.50 -11.70
CA TYR A 23 -54.75 18.44 -12.40
C TYR A 23 -53.65 19.12 -11.58
N ASP A 24 -53.90 20.31 -11.03
CA ASP A 24 -52.92 21.04 -10.21
C ASP A 24 -52.55 20.24 -8.95
N LYS A 25 -53.51 19.60 -8.28
CA LYS A 25 -53.25 18.71 -7.14
C LYS A 25 -52.45 17.46 -7.51
N ILE A 26 -52.73 16.86 -8.68
CA ILE A 26 -51.97 15.71 -9.17
C ILE A 26 -50.53 16.14 -9.45
N LYS A 27 -50.33 17.32 -10.04
CA LYS A 27 -49.01 17.87 -10.31
C LYS A 27 -48.22 18.15 -9.03
N GLU A 28 -48.83 18.82 -8.06
CA GLU A 28 -48.23 19.09 -6.74
C GLU A 28 -47.78 17.78 -6.06
N LYS A 29 -48.65 16.77 -6.05
CA LYS A 29 -48.34 15.47 -5.46
C LYS A 29 -47.26 14.71 -6.22
N ALA A 30 -47.21 14.84 -7.54
CA ALA A 30 -46.16 14.25 -8.35
C ALA A 30 -44.80 14.91 -8.09
N ASP A 31 -44.77 16.23 -7.89
CA ASP A 31 -43.57 16.97 -7.52
C ASP A 31 -43.09 16.60 -6.10
N GLU A 32 -43.99 16.43 -5.13
CA GLU A 32 -43.68 15.91 -3.78
C GLU A 32 -43.04 14.52 -3.85
N ILE A 33 -43.70 13.56 -4.52
CA ILE A 33 -43.21 12.18 -4.66
C ILE A 33 -41.85 12.17 -5.37
N LYS A 34 -41.68 13.00 -6.40
CA LYS A 34 -40.39 13.13 -7.10
C LYS A 34 -39.29 13.58 -6.14
N GLY A 35 -39.55 14.60 -5.31
CA GLY A 35 -38.60 15.07 -4.30
C GLY A 35 -38.24 14.01 -3.26
N GLU A 36 -39.24 13.26 -2.75
CA GLU A 36 -39.03 12.16 -1.81
C GLU A 36 -38.14 11.06 -2.43
N VAL A 37 -38.45 10.63 -3.65
CA VAL A 37 -37.69 9.60 -4.37
C VAL A 37 -36.25 10.05 -4.65
N GLN A 38 -36.06 11.32 -5.05
CA GLN A 38 -34.72 11.87 -5.29
C GLN A 38 -33.90 11.93 -4.00
N SER A 39 -34.51 12.33 -2.88
CA SER A 39 -33.84 12.35 -1.58
C SER A 39 -33.45 10.96 -1.09
N GLU A 40 -34.35 9.97 -1.19
CA GLU A 40 -34.05 8.59 -0.77
C GLU A 40 -32.95 7.96 -1.64
N LEU A 41 -32.97 8.21 -2.96
CA LEU A 41 -31.93 7.75 -3.87
C LEU A 41 -30.57 8.37 -3.54
N SER A 42 -30.52 9.68 -3.29
CA SER A 42 -29.28 10.39 -2.94
C SER A 42 -28.68 9.86 -1.63
N LEU A 43 -29.51 9.63 -0.60
CA LEU A 43 -29.06 9.03 0.67
C LEU A 43 -28.47 7.63 0.47
N LYS A 44 -29.17 6.75 -0.27
CA LYS A 44 -28.66 5.40 -0.54
C LYS A 44 -27.36 5.39 -1.33
N ILE A 45 -27.22 6.30 -2.30
CA ILE A 45 -25.98 6.47 -3.08
C ILE A 45 -24.85 6.86 -2.13
N ASN A 46 -25.04 7.89 -1.30
CA ASN A 46 -24.03 8.34 -0.33
C ASN A 46 -23.61 7.23 0.65
N ASP A 47 -24.58 6.50 1.21
CA ASP A 47 -24.27 5.40 2.14
C ASP A 47 -23.41 4.31 1.50
N GLN A 48 -23.72 3.92 0.25
CA GLN A 48 -22.96 2.91 -0.48
C GLN A 48 -21.53 3.38 -0.79
N ILE A 49 -21.36 4.66 -1.14
CA ILE A 49 -20.06 5.24 -1.43
C ILE A 49 -19.20 5.27 -0.16
N LEU A 50 -19.73 5.79 0.94
CA LEU A 50 -19.05 5.84 2.23
C LEU A 50 -18.61 4.45 2.69
N GLN A 51 -19.48 3.44 2.56
CA GLN A 51 -19.10 2.06 2.87
C GLN A 51 -17.99 1.54 1.96
N SER A 52 -18.04 1.85 0.66
CA SER A 52 -17.00 1.45 -0.29
C SER A 52 -15.66 2.11 0.01
N GLU A 53 -15.65 3.38 0.41
CA GLU A 53 -14.43 4.10 0.81
C GLU A 53 -13.82 3.51 2.06
N ILE A 54 -14.63 3.25 3.08
CA ILE A 54 -14.18 2.62 4.33
C ILE A 54 -13.53 1.27 4.02
N ASN A 55 -14.19 0.41 3.23
CA ASN A 55 -13.64 -0.88 2.86
C ASN A 55 -12.32 -0.75 2.09
N ALA A 56 -12.23 0.18 1.14
CA ALA A 56 -11.00 0.41 0.37
C ALA A 56 -9.83 0.88 1.25
N LEU A 57 -10.10 1.76 2.23
CA LEU A 57 -9.10 2.23 3.19
C LEU A 57 -8.67 1.11 4.16
N GLU A 58 -9.60 0.27 4.59
CA GLU A 58 -9.29 -0.90 5.43
C GLU A 58 -8.42 -1.92 4.70
N GLU A 59 -8.77 -2.27 3.46
CA GLU A 59 -7.98 -3.17 2.60
C GLU A 59 -6.57 -2.59 2.35
N LEU A 60 -6.47 -1.29 2.09
CA LEU A 60 -5.20 -0.59 1.90
C LEU A 60 -4.31 -0.68 3.15
N ASN A 61 -4.88 -0.44 4.33
CA ASN A 61 -4.15 -0.54 5.60
C ASN A 61 -3.66 -1.97 5.87
N GLN A 62 -4.49 -2.98 5.60
CA GLN A 62 -4.08 -4.39 5.71
C GLN A 62 -2.94 -4.72 4.74
N LEU A 63 -3.01 -4.21 3.51
CA LEU A 63 -1.98 -4.41 2.49
C LEU A 63 -0.66 -3.71 2.85
N GLU A 64 -0.71 -2.49 3.40
CA GLU A 64 0.47 -1.80 3.93
C GLU A 64 1.12 -2.62 5.06
N LYS A 65 0.34 -3.08 6.04
CA LYS A 65 0.84 -3.90 7.13
C LYS A 65 1.49 -5.19 6.63
N GLY A 66 0.81 -5.92 5.74
CA GLY A 66 1.33 -7.15 5.15
C GLY A 66 2.61 -6.93 4.34
N SER A 67 2.68 -5.83 3.59
CA SER A 67 3.88 -5.46 2.82
C SER A 67 5.06 -5.14 3.73
N ASN A 68 4.83 -4.39 4.82
CA ASN A 68 5.86 -4.06 5.80
C ASN A 68 6.42 -5.31 6.49
N GLU A 69 5.55 -6.24 6.89
CA GLU A 69 5.97 -7.53 7.48
C GLU A 69 6.77 -8.39 6.50
N PHE A 70 6.38 -8.41 5.22
CA PHE A 70 7.11 -9.13 4.17
C PHE A 70 8.50 -8.53 3.94
N ILE A 71 8.61 -7.20 3.86
CA ILE A 71 9.90 -6.49 3.75
C ILE A 71 10.80 -6.87 4.93
N ASP A 72 10.28 -6.89 6.16
CA ASP A 72 11.04 -7.29 7.35
C ASP A 72 11.55 -8.72 7.28
N LYS A 73 10.70 -9.67 6.87
CA LYS A 73 11.09 -11.07 6.68
C LYS A 73 12.21 -11.21 5.66
N LEU A 74 12.12 -10.52 4.52
CA LEU A 74 13.16 -10.55 3.50
C LEU A 74 14.47 -9.94 4.00
N THR A 75 14.42 -8.81 4.72
CA THR A 75 15.61 -8.18 5.30
C THR A 75 16.29 -9.12 6.30
N ASN A 76 15.52 -9.74 7.19
CA ASN A 76 16.05 -10.67 8.19
C ASN A 76 16.63 -11.93 7.55
N LEU A 77 15.97 -12.49 6.54
CA LEU A 77 16.49 -13.64 5.80
C LEU A 77 17.86 -13.35 5.18
N ASN A 78 18.02 -12.19 4.52
CA ASN A 78 19.28 -11.81 3.90
C ASN A 78 20.39 -11.57 4.94
N LYS A 79 20.07 -10.98 6.10
CA LYS A 79 21.03 -10.84 7.20
C LYS A 79 21.48 -12.20 7.73
N ASN A 80 20.57 -13.14 7.93
CA ASN A 80 20.91 -14.48 8.38
C ASN A 80 21.82 -15.22 7.39
N ILE A 81 21.62 -15.01 6.07
CA ILE A 81 22.52 -15.56 5.04
C ILE A 81 23.91 -14.92 5.14
N LEU A 82 23.98 -13.61 5.39
CA LEU A 82 25.25 -12.92 5.61
C LEU A 82 25.96 -13.40 6.89
N ASP A 83 25.22 -13.63 7.98
CA ASP A 83 25.75 -14.22 9.22
C ASP A 83 26.33 -15.62 8.95
N PHE A 84 25.57 -16.47 8.26
CA PHE A 84 26.05 -17.81 7.87
C PHE A 84 27.32 -17.74 7.00
N THR A 85 27.37 -16.78 6.07
CA THR A 85 28.53 -16.57 5.20
C THR A 85 29.75 -16.10 6.00
N GLU A 86 29.55 -15.25 7.00
CA GLU A 86 30.58 -14.80 7.93
C GLU A 86 31.19 -15.97 8.72
N ASP A 87 30.33 -16.80 9.32
CA ASP A 87 30.73 -18.00 10.06
C ASP A 87 31.51 -18.97 9.17
N ALA A 88 31.02 -19.23 7.95
CA ALA A 88 31.70 -20.10 6.98
C ALA A 88 33.08 -19.55 6.59
N ASN A 89 33.19 -18.25 6.32
CA ASN A 89 34.46 -17.61 6.01
C ASN A 89 35.46 -17.73 7.16
N ASN A 90 35.01 -17.53 8.40
CA ASN A 90 35.85 -17.66 9.59
C ASN A 90 36.43 -19.08 9.73
N VAL A 91 35.59 -20.11 9.53
CA VAL A 91 36.02 -21.51 9.57
C VAL A 91 37.01 -21.82 8.44
N ILE A 92 36.73 -21.38 7.22
CA ILE A 92 37.60 -21.62 6.06
C ILE A 92 38.95 -20.94 6.26
N ILE A 93 38.97 -19.68 6.71
CA ILE A 93 40.20 -18.94 6.93
C ILE A 93 41.04 -19.57 8.04
N ALA A 94 40.43 -20.01 9.14
CA ALA A 94 41.13 -20.73 10.20
C ALA A 94 41.79 -22.02 9.66
N SER A 95 41.03 -22.81 8.89
CA SER A 95 41.54 -24.04 8.25
C SER A 95 42.68 -23.76 7.27
N LEU A 96 42.60 -22.67 6.49
CA LEU A 96 43.66 -22.25 5.58
C LEU A 96 44.92 -21.79 6.34
N LYS A 97 44.76 -21.07 7.46
CA LYS A 97 45.89 -20.65 8.31
C LYS A 97 46.61 -21.89 8.85
N ASP A 98 45.88 -22.83 9.44
CA ASP A 98 46.45 -24.06 10.01
C ASP A 98 47.15 -24.90 8.92
N SER A 99 46.49 -25.08 7.77
CA SER A 99 47.08 -25.83 6.66
C SER A 99 48.32 -25.15 6.07
N ALA A 100 48.35 -23.82 6.00
CA ALA A 100 49.51 -23.07 5.51
C ALA A 100 50.70 -23.23 6.46
N VAL A 101 50.48 -23.05 7.76
CA VAL A 101 51.50 -23.24 8.80
C VAL A 101 52.10 -24.65 8.71
N GLN A 102 51.23 -25.67 8.66
CA GLN A 102 51.67 -27.06 8.58
C GLN A 102 52.50 -27.33 7.30
N LYS A 103 51.99 -26.94 6.13
CA LYS A 103 52.69 -27.17 4.85
C LYS A 103 54.03 -26.45 4.76
N ILE A 104 54.16 -25.25 5.32
CA ILE A 104 55.42 -24.51 5.35
C ILE A 104 56.42 -25.21 6.28
N ASN A 105 55.98 -25.63 7.46
CA ASN A 105 56.83 -26.31 8.43
C ASN A 105 57.32 -27.68 7.93
N ASP A 106 56.43 -28.45 7.31
CA ASP A 106 56.70 -29.80 6.77
C ASP A 106 57.49 -29.76 5.44
N SER A 107 57.67 -28.58 4.83
CA SER A 107 58.35 -28.46 3.55
C SER A 107 59.87 -28.64 3.69
N ASN A 108 60.39 -29.62 2.97
CA ASN A 108 61.84 -29.81 2.78
C ASN A 108 62.43 -28.86 1.72
N LEU A 109 61.60 -28.12 1.00
CA LEU A 109 62.03 -27.17 -0.04
C LEU A 109 62.30 -25.77 0.52
N ILE A 110 61.74 -25.46 1.69
CA ILE A 110 61.92 -24.17 2.36
C ILE A 110 63.01 -24.33 3.41
N LYS A 111 64.07 -23.52 3.33
CA LYS A 111 65.11 -23.49 4.37
C LYS A 111 64.51 -23.07 5.70
N ASP A 112 64.96 -23.67 6.80
CA ASP A 112 64.41 -23.43 8.14
C ASP A 112 64.44 -21.94 8.55
N GLU A 113 65.51 -21.22 8.18
CA GLU A 113 65.65 -19.76 8.38
C GLU A 113 64.53 -18.93 7.73
N ASN A 114 63.87 -19.48 6.70
CA ASN A 114 62.80 -18.80 5.96
C ASN A 114 61.39 -19.27 6.35
N LYS A 115 61.24 -20.37 7.10
CA LYS A 115 59.91 -20.92 7.45
C LYS A 115 59.09 -19.97 8.31
N ILE A 116 59.71 -19.36 9.33
CA ILE A 116 59.06 -18.39 10.21
C ILE A 116 58.56 -17.15 9.44
N PRO A 117 59.42 -16.40 8.71
CA PRO A 117 58.97 -15.18 8.04
C PRO A 117 57.95 -15.44 6.92
N ILE A 118 57.99 -16.60 6.25
CA ILE A 118 56.98 -16.99 5.26
C ILE A 118 55.65 -17.32 5.95
N THR A 119 55.68 -18.04 7.07
CA THR A 119 54.48 -18.36 7.86
C THR A 119 53.80 -17.10 8.38
N GLU A 120 54.55 -16.18 8.98
CA GLU A 120 54.02 -14.90 9.47
C GLU A 120 53.38 -14.08 8.34
N ARG A 121 53.98 -14.06 7.15
CA ARG A 121 53.41 -13.39 5.98
C ARG A 121 52.10 -14.04 5.54
N ALA A 122 52.08 -15.37 5.39
CA ALA A 122 50.89 -16.10 4.96
C ALA A 122 49.72 -15.94 5.94
N VAL A 123 49.98 -15.99 7.25
CA VAL A 123 48.97 -15.76 8.28
C VAL A 123 48.45 -14.32 8.21
N ARG A 124 49.33 -13.33 8.08
CA ARG A 124 48.94 -11.92 7.97
C ARG A 124 48.09 -11.65 6.73
N ASP A 125 48.42 -12.25 5.60
CA ASP A 125 47.63 -12.11 4.36
C ASP A 125 46.21 -12.67 4.54
N LEU A 126 46.07 -13.81 5.23
CA LEU A 126 44.78 -14.40 5.56
C LEU A 126 44.00 -13.57 6.60
N GLU A 127 44.66 -12.93 7.56
CA GLU A 127 44.04 -11.98 8.49
C GLU A 127 43.53 -10.72 7.79
N ASN A 128 44.31 -10.18 6.84
CA ASN A 128 43.88 -9.05 6.03
C ASN A 128 42.66 -9.40 5.15
N LEU A 129 42.63 -10.61 4.60
CA LEU A 129 41.48 -11.11 3.86
C LEU A 129 40.24 -11.24 4.76
N GLN A 130 40.41 -11.79 5.97
CA GLN A 130 39.34 -11.91 6.96
C GLN A 130 38.73 -10.55 7.28
N ALA A 131 39.57 -9.57 7.65
CA ALA A 131 39.13 -8.22 7.95
C ALA A 131 38.40 -7.55 6.78
N SER A 132 38.86 -7.78 5.54
CA SER A 132 38.20 -7.26 4.34
C SER A 132 36.81 -7.86 4.13
N LEU A 133 36.65 -9.17 4.36
CA LEU A 133 35.37 -9.86 4.27
C LEU A 133 34.40 -9.41 5.37
N GLU A 134 34.87 -9.23 6.61
CA GLU A 134 34.07 -8.71 7.72
C GLU A 134 33.52 -7.31 7.42
N ILE A 135 34.34 -6.43 6.84
CA ILE A 135 33.90 -5.10 6.39
C ILE A 135 32.80 -5.24 5.32
N LEU A 136 33.02 -6.06 4.28
CA LEU A 136 32.03 -6.25 3.21
C LEU A 136 30.71 -6.81 3.75
N ILE A 137 30.75 -7.76 4.69
CA ILE A 137 29.57 -8.35 5.30
C ILE A 137 28.82 -7.30 6.12
N ARG A 138 29.52 -6.54 6.96
CA ARG A 138 28.94 -5.46 7.76
C ARG A 138 28.28 -4.39 6.88
N ASP A 139 28.97 -3.95 5.84
CA ASP A 139 28.47 -2.91 4.93
C ASP A 139 27.22 -3.40 4.18
N ASN A 140 27.18 -4.68 3.78
CA ASN A 140 25.98 -5.28 3.18
C ASN A 140 24.83 -5.42 4.18
N LYS A 141 25.08 -5.79 5.45
CA LYS A 141 24.05 -5.80 6.50
C LYS A 141 23.46 -4.41 6.72
N GLN A 142 24.28 -3.36 6.68
CA GLN A 142 23.82 -1.98 6.76
C GLN A 142 22.98 -1.60 5.53
N LYS A 143 23.43 -1.93 4.32
CA LYS A 143 22.67 -1.68 3.08
C LYS A 143 21.28 -2.32 3.11
N TRP A 144 21.16 -3.53 3.67
CA TRP A 144 19.86 -4.17 3.87
C TRP A 144 18.94 -3.40 4.83
N ASN A 145 19.48 -2.75 5.87
CA ASN A 145 18.69 -1.86 6.74
C ASN A 145 18.20 -0.62 5.98
N GLU A 146 19.07 0.00 5.20
CA GLU A 146 18.74 1.18 4.41
C GLU A 146 17.67 0.85 3.36
N MET A 147 17.80 -0.31 2.69
CA MET A 147 16.79 -0.81 1.77
C MET A 147 15.47 -1.11 2.46
N ASN A 148 15.46 -1.73 3.65
CA ASN A 148 14.24 -1.97 4.43
C ASN A 148 13.48 -0.66 4.69
N LEU A 149 14.19 0.34 5.24
CA LEU A 149 13.61 1.64 5.56
C LEU A 149 13.07 2.35 4.31
N SER A 150 13.85 2.35 3.22
CA SER A 150 13.45 2.96 1.95
C SER A 150 12.22 2.27 1.34
N SER A 151 12.18 0.93 1.32
CA SER A 151 11.04 0.17 0.82
C SER A 151 9.78 0.42 1.63
N LYS A 152 9.85 0.42 2.96
CA LYS A 152 8.70 0.74 3.83
C LYS A 152 8.19 2.16 3.61
N LYS A 153 9.11 3.12 3.46
CA LYS A 153 8.75 4.50 3.14
C LYS A 153 8.00 4.59 1.81
N ASN A 154 8.46 3.90 0.76
CA ASN A 154 7.78 3.89 -0.53
C ASN A 154 6.38 3.27 -0.47
N VAL A 155 6.22 2.19 0.32
CA VAL A 155 4.90 1.58 0.58
C VAL A 155 3.97 2.60 1.23
N LYS A 156 4.44 3.27 2.29
CA LYS A 156 3.68 4.32 2.98
C LYS A 156 3.30 5.48 2.07
N GLU A 157 4.25 6.02 1.31
CA GLU A 157 3.97 7.12 0.36
C GLU A 157 2.98 6.72 -0.74
N THR A 158 2.99 5.45 -1.14
CA THR A 158 2.02 4.92 -2.09
C THR A 158 0.64 4.77 -1.44
N GLY A 159 0.58 4.30 -0.19
CA GLY A 159 -0.62 4.28 0.64
C GLY A 159 -1.27 5.66 0.72
N GLU A 160 -0.51 6.66 1.18
CA GLU A 160 -0.98 8.06 1.31
C GLU A 160 -1.53 8.64 -0.02
N LYS A 161 -0.93 8.30 -1.16
CA LYS A 161 -1.44 8.69 -2.49
C LYS A 161 -2.77 8.03 -2.82
N ILE A 162 -2.94 6.74 -2.50
CA ILE A 162 -4.19 6.02 -2.72
C ILE A 162 -5.28 6.56 -1.78
N GLU A 163 -4.98 6.79 -0.50
CA GLU A 163 -5.92 7.42 0.45
C GLU A 163 -6.41 8.77 -0.08
N THR A 164 -5.50 9.60 -0.56
CA THR A 164 -5.84 10.90 -1.17
C THR A 164 -6.76 10.74 -2.39
N PHE A 165 -6.53 9.70 -3.21
CA PHE A 165 -7.36 9.43 -4.37
C PHE A 165 -8.77 8.96 -3.97
N VAL A 166 -8.87 8.05 -2.99
CA VAL A 166 -10.15 7.58 -2.43
C VAL A 166 -10.95 8.75 -1.86
N SER A 167 -10.32 9.63 -1.07
CA SER A 167 -10.97 10.83 -0.53
C SER A 167 -11.49 11.76 -1.63
N LYS A 168 -10.71 12.01 -2.70
CA LYS A 168 -11.17 12.83 -3.83
C LYS A 168 -12.32 12.19 -4.60
N ALA A 169 -12.34 10.87 -4.72
CA ALA A 169 -13.45 10.15 -5.33
C ALA A 169 -14.72 10.30 -4.48
N GLY A 170 -14.58 10.29 -3.15
CA GLY A 170 -15.67 10.59 -2.22
C GLY A 170 -16.23 11.99 -2.37
N ASP A 171 -15.37 13.01 -2.31
CA ASP A 171 -15.76 14.41 -2.50
C ASP A 171 -16.52 14.61 -3.83
N PHE A 172 -16.02 14.00 -4.91
CA PHE A 172 -16.67 14.07 -6.23
C PHE A 172 -18.06 13.43 -6.24
N THR A 173 -18.21 12.30 -5.54
CA THR A 173 -19.46 11.57 -5.57
C THR A 173 -20.50 12.20 -4.62
N GLU A 174 -20.07 12.78 -3.51
CA GLU A 174 -20.91 13.63 -2.65
C GLU A 174 -21.44 14.85 -3.43
N ASP A 175 -20.60 15.54 -4.20
CA ASP A 175 -21.02 16.67 -5.05
C ASP A 175 -22.07 16.24 -6.10
N LEU A 176 -21.87 15.09 -6.73
CA LEU A 176 -22.85 14.51 -7.67
C LEU A 176 -24.19 14.17 -6.99
N SER A 177 -24.14 13.61 -5.79
CA SER A 177 -25.32 13.25 -5.01
C SER A 177 -26.12 14.49 -4.61
N ASN A 178 -25.44 15.54 -4.16
CA ASN A 178 -26.07 16.82 -3.84
C ASN A 178 -26.76 17.45 -5.07
N LYS A 179 -26.17 17.32 -6.26
CA LYS A 179 -26.80 17.77 -7.53
C LYS A 179 -28.02 16.94 -7.96
N LEU A 180 -28.27 15.76 -7.38
CA LEU A 180 -29.49 15.00 -7.65
C LEU A 180 -30.67 15.49 -6.79
N ILE A 181 -30.38 16.13 -5.65
CA ILE A 181 -31.36 16.70 -4.73
C ILE A 181 -31.83 18.08 -5.22
N TYR A 182 -30.93 18.88 -5.81
CA TYR A 182 -31.19 20.25 -6.31
C TYR A 182 -31.47 20.32 -7.81
#